data_AF-A0AA96XH54-F1
#
_entry.id   AF-A0AA96XH54-F1
#
_cell.length_a   1.000
_cell.length_b   1.000
_cell.length_c   1.000
_cell.angle_alpha   90.00
_cell.angle_beta   90.00
_cell.angle_gamma   90.00
#
_symmetry.space_group_name_H-M   'P 1'
#
loop_
_entity.id
_entity.type
_entity.pdbx_description
1 polymer ?
#
loop_
_entity_poly.entity_id
_entity_poly.type
_entity_poly.pdbx_seq_one_letter_code
_entity_poly.pdbx_strand_id
1 'polypeptide(L)'
;MRAPDGTEVTVKEQPEGTLVAGPVTEPGVYSVLGADGKVQPDLSFAAVLDPSESDLGRVPTDTLTAYFGEETVKASTGDADKPTVPLWTWLILAACLAFFFEGTLLRK
;
A
#
# COMPACT_ATOMS: atom_id res chain seq x y z
N MET A 1 -4.51 -14.48 25.35
CA MET A 1 -4.09 -14.47 23.92
C MET A 1 -3.41 -13.15 23.65
N ARG A 2 -2.39 -13.10 22.79
CA ARG A 2 -1.61 -11.90 22.53
C ARG A 2 -1.64 -11.55 21.03
N ALA A 3 -1.86 -10.28 20.73
CA ALA A 3 -1.88 -9.71 19.39
C ALA A 3 -0.45 -9.50 18.83
N PRO A 4 -0.32 -9.24 17.51
CA PRO A 4 0.97 -9.06 16.85
C PRO A 4 1.79 -7.90 17.43
N ASP A 5 1.11 -6.84 17.89
CA ASP A 5 1.67 -5.67 18.58
C ASP A 5 2.08 -5.97 20.04
N GLY A 6 1.76 -7.17 20.55
CA GLY A 6 2.01 -7.58 21.93
C GLY A 6 0.86 -7.29 22.90
N THR A 7 -0.22 -6.65 22.45
CA THR A 7 -1.39 -6.33 23.28
C THR A 7 -2.18 -7.59 23.64
N GLU A 8 -2.80 -7.63 24.81
CA GLU A 8 -3.62 -8.76 25.21
C GLU A 8 -5.02 -8.69 24.56
N VAL A 9 -5.41 -9.78 23.92
CA VAL A 9 -6.72 -9.92 23.27
C VAL A 9 -7.72 -10.47 24.28
N THR A 10 -8.89 -9.81 24.38
CA THR A 10 -9.97 -10.25 25.26
C THR A 10 -10.44 -11.66 24.88
N VAL A 11 -10.48 -12.54 25.88
CA VAL A 11 -11.00 -13.90 25.76
C VAL A 11 -12.25 -14.02 26.62
N LYS A 12 -13.34 -14.52 26.05
CA LYS A 12 -14.58 -14.82 26.75
C LYS A 12 -14.76 -16.33 26.83
N GLU A 13 -15.07 -16.80 28.02
CA GLU A 13 -15.51 -18.18 28.21
C GLU A 13 -16.93 -18.35 27.65
N GLN A 14 -17.13 -19.43 26.92
CA GLN A 14 -18.44 -19.90 26.46
C GLN A 14 -18.84 -21.17 27.22
N PRO A 15 -20.13 -21.55 27.18
CA PRO A 15 -20.58 -22.84 27.70
C PRO A 15 -19.75 -23.99 27.13
N GLU A 16 -19.69 -25.10 27.88
CA GLU A 16 -18.95 -26.32 27.51
C GLU A 16 -17.42 -26.18 27.48
N GLY A 17 -16.85 -25.17 28.14
CA GLY A 17 -15.40 -25.04 28.29
C GLY A 17 -14.69 -24.54 27.02
N THR A 18 -15.44 -23.97 26.08
CA THR A 18 -14.89 -23.34 24.88
C THR A 18 -14.48 -21.90 25.18
N LEU A 19 -13.34 -21.47 24.64
CA LEU A 19 -12.87 -20.08 24.72
C LEU A 19 -13.06 -19.40 23.38
N VAL A 20 -13.61 -18.18 23.38
CA VAL A 20 -13.70 -17.34 22.20
C VAL A 20 -12.91 -16.07 22.41
N ALA A 21 -11.95 -15.82 21.52
CA ALA A 21 -11.12 -14.65 21.53
C ALA A 21 -11.38 -13.80 20.29
N GLY A 22 -11.46 -12.48 20.47
CA GLY A 22 -11.69 -11.54 19.38
C GLY A 22 -12.54 -10.33 19.78
N PRO A 23 -12.82 -9.42 18.84
CA PRO A 23 -12.49 -9.51 17.41
C PRO A 23 -10.98 -9.40 17.12
N VAL A 24 -10.55 -9.99 16.00
CA VAL A 24 -9.18 -9.86 15.46
C VAL A 24 -9.15 -8.62 14.58
N THR A 25 -8.49 -7.56 15.05
CA THR A 25 -8.53 -6.24 14.40
C THR A 25 -7.33 -5.97 13.50
N GLU A 26 -6.21 -6.66 13.71
CA GLU A 26 -4.97 -6.39 12.99
C GLU A 26 -4.47 -7.64 12.28
N PRO A 27 -3.89 -7.51 11.08
CA PRO A 27 -3.18 -8.60 10.44
C PRO A 27 -1.88 -8.92 11.18
N GLY A 28 -1.50 -10.19 11.24
CA GLY A 28 -0.25 -10.64 11.85
C GLY A 28 -0.39 -11.90 12.68
N VAL A 29 0.68 -12.25 13.39
CA VAL A 29 0.74 -13.47 14.22
C VAL A 29 0.13 -13.21 15.60
N TYR A 30 -0.90 -13.98 15.93
CA TYR A 30 -1.50 -14.02 17.26
C TYR A 30 -0.98 -15.23 18.02
N SER A 31 -0.48 -14.99 19.23
CA SER A 31 0.07 -16.03 20.10
C SER A 31 -0.93 -16.43 21.18
N VAL A 32 -1.19 -17.73 21.31
CA VAL A 32 -1.98 -18.26 22.43
C VAL A 32 -1.03 -18.64 23.56
N LEU A 33 -1.30 -18.17 24.77
CA LEU A 33 -0.52 -18.50 25.96
C LEU A 33 -1.23 -19.61 26.73
N GLY A 34 -0.50 -20.63 27.13
CA GLY A 34 -0.98 -21.68 28.03
C GLY A 34 -1.06 -21.18 29.48
N ALA A 35 -1.60 -22.01 30.37
CA ALA A 35 -1.70 -21.70 31.80
C ALA A 35 -0.34 -21.49 32.49
N ASP A 36 0.74 -22.01 31.90
CA ASP A 36 2.13 -21.82 32.34
C ASP A 36 2.76 -20.52 31.81
N GLY A 37 1.98 -19.71 31.09
CA GLY A 37 2.43 -18.46 30.47
C GLY A 37 3.31 -18.65 29.23
N LYS A 38 3.53 -19.89 28.78
CA LYS A 38 4.30 -20.16 27.55
C LYS A 38 3.41 -20.11 26.32
N VAL A 39 4.01 -19.75 25.19
CA VAL A 39 3.32 -19.79 23.89
C VAL A 39 3.00 -21.24 23.54
N GLN A 40 1.75 -21.47 23.15
CA GLN A 40 1.25 -22.73 22.58
C GLN A 40 1.25 -22.59 21.06
N PRO A 41 2.26 -23.13 20.35
CA PRO A 41 2.42 -22.91 18.91
C PRO A 41 1.26 -23.50 18.10
N ASP A 42 0.77 -24.66 18.52
CA ASP A 42 -0.31 -25.40 17.84
C ASP A 42 -1.66 -24.68 17.89
N LEU A 43 -1.81 -23.71 18.81
CA LEU A 43 -3.00 -22.87 18.94
C LEU A 43 -2.77 -21.45 18.43
N SER A 44 -1.52 -21.09 18.13
CA SER A 44 -1.17 -19.78 17.58
C SER A 44 -1.52 -19.75 16.09
N PHE A 45 -1.95 -18.59 15.60
CA PHE A 45 -2.41 -18.45 14.23
C PHE A 45 -2.03 -17.09 13.66
N ALA A 46 -2.12 -16.94 12.34
CA ALA A 46 -1.93 -15.67 11.67
C ALA A 46 -3.25 -15.18 11.08
N ALA A 47 -3.57 -13.91 11.31
CA ALA A 47 -4.61 -13.21 10.58
C ALA A 47 -3.97 -12.55 9.35
N VAL A 48 -4.51 -12.82 8.18
CA VAL A 48 -3.98 -12.31 6.91
C VAL A 48 -5.07 -11.50 6.22
N LEU A 49 -4.71 -10.33 5.70
CA LEU A 49 -5.58 -9.56 4.82
C LEU A 49 -5.72 -10.29 3.49
N ASP A 50 -6.94 -10.42 2.99
CA ASP A 50 -7.17 -10.90 1.63
C ASP A 50 -6.68 -9.82 0.64
N PRO A 51 -5.71 -10.12 -0.24
CA PRO A 51 -5.25 -9.17 -1.24
C PRO A 51 -6.37 -8.66 -2.15
N SER A 52 -7.37 -9.51 -2.42
CA SER A 52 -8.51 -9.13 -3.27
C SER A 52 -9.42 -8.10 -2.60
N GLU A 53 -9.48 -8.07 -1.26
CA GLU A 53 -10.20 -7.03 -0.53
C GLU A 53 -9.49 -5.68 -0.63
N SER A 54 -8.15 -5.69 -0.71
CA SER A 54 -7.30 -4.49 -0.83
C SER A 54 -7.12 -3.98 -2.27
N ASP A 55 -7.57 -4.73 -3.28
CA ASP A 55 -7.58 -4.24 -4.66
C ASP A 55 -8.64 -3.15 -4.81
N LEU A 56 -8.20 -1.90 -4.97
CA LEU A 56 -9.06 -0.76 -5.24
C LEU A 56 -9.31 -0.55 -6.74
N GLY A 57 -8.57 -1.21 -7.63
CA GLY A 57 -8.71 -1.06 -9.08
C GLY A 57 -10.04 -1.58 -9.63
N ARG A 58 -10.69 -2.49 -8.88
CA ARG A 58 -12.05 -2.99 -9.15
C ARG A 58 -13.17 -2.03 -8.76
N VAL A 59 -12.88 -0.98 -7.98
CA VAL A 59 -13.88 -0.03 -7.49
C VAL A 59 -13.92 1.19 -8.42
N PRO A 60 -15.10 1.65 -8.86
CA PRO A 60 -15.21 2.85 -9.68
C PRO A 60 -14.61 4.07 -9.00
N THR A 61 -13.89 4.90 -9.77
CA THR A 61 -13.20 6.09 -9.25
C THR A 61 -14.15 7.04 -8.53
N ASP A 62 -15.37 7.25 -9.03
CA ASP A 62 -16.38 8.10 -8.37
C ASP A 62 -16.74 7.61 -6.96
N THR A 63 -16.78 6.29 -6.77
CA THR A 63 -17.05 5.68 -5.46
C THR A 63 -15.87 5.86 -4.51
N LEU A 64 -14.65 5.70 -5.01
CA LEU A 64 -13.44 5.94 -4.24
C LEU A 64 -13.35 7.42 -3.83
N THR A 65 -13.61 8.34 -4.76
CA THR A 65 -13.59 9.79 -4.51
C THR A 65 -14.61 10.20 -3.46
N ALA A 66 -15.82 9.64 -3.50
CA ALA A 66 -16.84 9.91 -2.50
C ALA A 66 -16.44 9.44 -1.09
N TYR A 67 -15.65 8.37 -0.97
CA TYR A 67 -15.26 7.77 0.30
C TYR A 67 -13.96 8.34 0.88
N PHE A 68 -12.97 8.62 0.03
CA PHE A 68 -11.62 9.05 0.42
C PHE A 68 -11.31 10.53 0.14
N GLY A 69 -12.19 11.24 -0.56
CA GLY A 69 -11.96 12.62 -1.02
C GLY A 69 -11.13 12.70 -2.29
N GLU A 70 -11.33 13.78 -3.07
CA GLU A 70 -10.65 14.00 -4.36
C GLU A 70 -9.13 14.09 -4.22
N GLU A 71 -8.61 14.65 -3.12
CA GLU A 71 -7.16 14.79 -2.91
C GLU A 71 -6.42 13.46 -2.69
N THR A 72 -7.12 12.44 -2.18
CA THR A 72 -6.54 11.15 -1.79
C THR A 72 -6.60 10.14 -2.94
N VAL A 73 -7.59 10.26 -3.82
CA VAL A 73 -7.77 9.38 -4.97
C VAL A 73 -7.01 9.91 -6.17
N LYS A 74 -5.67 9.89 -6.08
CA LYS A 74 -4.82 9.98 -7.27
C LYS A 74 -4.73 8.59 -7.88
N ALA A 75 -5.51 8.35 -8.93
CA ALA A 75 -5.32 7.18 -9.77
C ALA A 75 -3.83 7.11 -10.14
N SER A 76 -3.17 6.00 -9.78
CA SER A 76 -1.78 5.73 -10.17
C SER A 76 -1.63 5.46 -11.67
N THR A 77 -2.57 5.94 -12.48
CA THR A 77 -2.36 6.21 -13.89
C THR A 77 -1.34 7.34 -13.97
N GLY A 78 -0.07 6.97 -14.22
CA GLY A 78 1.06 7.88 -14.45
C GLY A 78 0.93 8.76 -15.69
N ASP A 79 -0.27 9.28 -15.95
CA ASP A 79 -0.64 10.17 -17.05
C ASP A 79 -1.00 11.58 -16.56
N ALA A 80 -1.24 11.78 -15.26
CA ALA A 80 -1.66 13.07 -14.72
C ALA A 80 -0.54 14.14 -14.74
N ASP A 81 0.72 13.74 -14.90
CA ASP A 81 1.87 14.66 -14.82
C ASP A 81 2.90 14.44 -15.95
N LYS A 82 2.49 13.83 -17.07
CA LYS A 82 3.39 13.67 -18.21
C LYS A 82 3.57 15.03 -18.88
N PRO A 83 4.81 15.58 -18.95
CA PRO A 83 5.02 16.85 -19.63
C PRO A 83 4.56 16.77 -21.08
N THR A 84 3.81 17.79 -21.53
CA THR A 84 3.21 17.86 -22.88
C THR A 84 4.26 17.68 -23.99
N VAL A 85 5.51 18.07 -23.70
CA VAL A 85 6.65 17.86 -24.59
C VAL A 85 7.69 16.95 -23.93
N PRO A 86 8.10 15.85 -24.58
CA PRO A 86 9.15 15.00 -24.05
C PRO A 86 10.52 15.69 -24.03
N LEU A 87 11.35 15.37 -23.05
CA LEU A 87 12.69 15.96 -22.83
C LEU A 87 13.57 15.94 -24.10
N TRP A 88 13.49 14.88 -24.90
CA TRP A 88 14.29 14.77 -26.13
C TRP A 88 14.01 15.88 -27.14
N THR A 89 12.82 16.49 -27.12
CA THR A 89 12.47 17.61 -27.99
C THR A 89 13.39 18.81 -27.73
N TRP A 90 13.62 19.10 -26.45
CA TRP A 90 14.55 20.15 -26.02
C TRP A 90 16.00 19.78 -26.31
N LEU A 91 16.39 18.51 -26.15
CA LEU A 91 17.73 18.04 -26.49
C LEU A 91 18.03 18.19 -27.99
N ILE A 92 17.08 17.85 -28.87
CA ILE A 92 17.21 18.02 -30.31
C ILE A 92 17.32 19.52 -30.66
N LEU A 93 16.46 20.35 -30.07
CA LEU A 93 16.49 21.80 -30.31
C LEU A 93 17.81 22.43 -29.87
N ALA A 94 18.32 22.04 -28.69
CA ALA A 94 19.63 22.47 -28.20
C ALA A 94 20.77 22.01 -29.13
N ALA A 95 20.73 20.77 -29.62
CA ALA A 95 21.71 20.25 -30.57
C ALA A 95 21.67 21.01 -31.91
N CYS A 96 20.48 21.31 -32.44
CA CYS A 96 20.33 22.14 -33.62
C CYS A 96 20.94 23.53 -33.42
N LEU A 97 20.62 24.20 -32.30
CA LEU A 97 21.19 25.51 -31.99
C LEU A 97 22.72 25.46 -31.89
N ALA A 98 23.27 24.49 -31.17
CA ALA A 98 24.72 24.30 -31.06
C ALA A 98 25.37 24.12 -32.43
N PHE A 99 24.79 23.29 -33.31
CA PHE A 99 25.29 23.08 -34.67
C PHE A 99 25.25 24.36 -35.51
N PHE A 100 24.19 25.16 -35.41
CA PHE A 100 24.11 26.44 -36.12
C PHE A 100 25.09 27.48 -35.57
N PHE A 101 25.25 27.57 -34.25
CA PHE A 101 26.19 28.52 -33.64
C PHE A 101 27.65 28.14 -33.93
N GLU A 102 28.02 26.86 -33.84
CA GLU A 102 29.34 26.41 -34.27
C GLU A 102 29.54 26.62 -35.78
N GLY A 103 28.58 26.22 -36.61
CA GLY A 103 28.67 26.37 -38.07
C GLY A 103 28.74 27.82 -38.56
N THR A 104 28.19 28.77 -37.80
CA THR A 104 28.29 30.21 -38.08
C THR A 104 29.53 30.86 -37.48
N LEU A 105 30.02 30.41 -36.31
CA LEU A 105 31.29 30.87 -35.74
C LEU A 105 32.51 30.39 -36.54
N LEU A 106 32.48 29.18 -37.09
CA LEU A 106 33.57 28.60 -37.89
C LEU A 106 33.73 29.23 -39.30
N ARG A 107 32.82 30.12 -39.70
CA ARG A 107 32.88 30.85 -40.98
C ARG A 107 33.52 32.24 -40.88
N LYS A 108 34.25 32.54 -39.81
CA LYS A 108 34.96 33.81 -39.62
C LYS A 108 36.47 33.63 -39.47
#